data_AF-A0A957WUQ2-F1
#
_entry.id   AF-A0A957WUQ2-F1
#
_cell.length_a   1.000
_cell.length_b   1.000
_cell.length_c   1.000
_cell.angle_alpha   90.00
_cell.angle_beta   90.00
_cell.angle_gamma   90.00
#
_symmetry.space_group_name_H-M   'P 1'
#
loop_
_entity.id
_entity.type
_entity.pdbx_description
1 polymer ?
#
loop_
_entity_poly.entity_id
_entity_poly.type
_entity_poly.pdbx_seq_one_letter_code
_entity_poly.pdbx_strand_id
1 'polypeptide(L)'
;MPQDPKLNRLLNAILRREPMERQRATATGITNVGGVAMPSFGEAAVQPKKIELTTVQHPDGRMSQYPPASEWDDWVEWDGRLWPKKVARRYMLVPTICFNCESACGLLAYID
;
A
#
# COMPACT_ATOMS: atom_id res chain seq x y z
N MET A 1 -32.80 4.46 9.61
CA MET A 1 -32.70 5.65 8.74
C MET A 1 -31.48 5.49 7.84
N PRO A 2 -31.64 5.46 6.51
CA PRO A 2 -30.49 5.50 5.60
C PRO A 2 -29.88 6.91 5.68
N GLN A 3 -28.61 7.01 6.07
CA GLN A 3 -27.92 8.29 6.23
C GLN A 3 -27.52 8.81 4.84
N ASP A 4 -28.04 9.97 4.43
CA ASP A 4 -27.69 10.61 3.16
C ASP A 4 -26.19 11.01 3.16
N PRO A 5 -25.36 10.43 2.26
CA PRO A 5 -23.93 10.70 2.23
C PRO A 5 -23.60 12.16 1.88
N LYS A 6 -24.49 12.87 1.18
CA LYS A 6 -24.29 14.30 0.87
C LYS A 6 -24.53 15.17 2.09
N LEU A 7 -25.56 14.86 2.88
CA LEU A 7 -25.87 15.55 4.12
C LEU A 7 -24.73 15.38 5.13
N ASN A 8 -24.19 14.17 5.27
CA ASN A 8 -23.03 13.91 6.13
C ASN A 8 -21.78 14.66 5.68
N ARG A 9 -21.54 14.79 4.37
CA ARG A 9 -20.39 15.54 3.85
C ARG A 9 -20.50 17.05 4.12
N LEU A 10 -21.71 17.62 3.99
CA LEU A 10 -21.99 19.01 4.31
C LEU A 10 -21.87 19.27 5.82
N LEU A 11 -22.44 18.39 6.65
CA LEU A 11 -22.33 18.47 8.11
C LEU A 11 -20.88 18.39 8.57
N ASN A 12 -20.08 17.48 8.04
CA ASN A 12 -18.66 17.38 8.39
C ASN A 12 -17.86 18.62 7.96
N ALA A 13 -18.19 19.23 6.82
CA ALA A 13 -17.57 20.48 6.36
C ALA A 13 -17.94 21.67 7.27
N ILE A 14 -19.20 21.80 7.68
CA ILE A 14 -19.68 22.85 8.59
C ILE A 14 -19.08 22.67 9.98
N LEU A 15 -19.04 21.44 10.48
CA LEU A 15 -18.50 21.11 11.81
C LEU A 15 -16.97 21.04 11.85
N ARG A 16 -16.27 21.27 10.73
CA ARG A 16 -14.81 21.06 10.58
C ARG A 16 -14.35 19.73 11.18
N ARG A 17 -15.17 18.68 11.07
CA ARG A 17 -14.77 17.35 11.52
C ARG A 17 -13.73 16.84 10.54
N GLU A 18 -12.47 16.90 10.94
CA GLU A 18 -11.38 16.15 10.31
C GLU A 18 -11.85 14.70 10.10
N PRO A 19 -11.67 14.12 8.90
CA PRO A 19 -12.01 12.72 8.68
C PRO A 19 -11.28 11.87 9.71
N MET A 20 -12.01 11.02 10.42
CA MET A 20 -11.47 10.19 11.50
C MET A 20 -10.25 9.41 10.99
N GLU A 21 -9.08 9.78 11.46
CA GLU A 21 -7.83 9.20 11.01
C GLU A 21 -7.75 7.75 11.48
N ARG A 22 -7.90 6.80 10.54
CA ARG A 22 -7.63 5.38 10.81
C ARG A 22 -6.12 5.13 10.85
N GLN A 23 -5.43 5.74 11.81
CA GLN A 23 -4.08 5.32 12.17
C GLN A 23 -4.20 3.97 12.88
N ARG A 24 -3.53 2.93 12.37
CA ARG A 24 -3.34 1.71 13.17
C ARG A 24 -2.50 2.10 14.38
N ALA A 25 -2.94 1.68 15.56
CA ALA A 25 -2.14 1.83 16.77
C ALA A 25 -0.80 1.14 16.56
N THR A 26 0.28 1.92 16.57
CA THR A 26 1.63 1.39 16.66
C THR A 26 1.76 0.69 18.01
N ALA A 27 2.29 -0.53 18.04
CA ALA A 27 2.52 -1.21 19.29
C ALA A 27 3.48 -0.38 20.15
N THR A 28 3.05 -0.03 21.35
CA THR A 28 3.83 0.75 22.33
C THR A 28 4.53 -0.14 23.36
N GLY A 29 4.27 -1.45 23.33
CA GLY A 29 4.83 -2.44 24.24
C GLY A 29 5.30 -3.70 23.52
N ILE A 30 5.95 -4.59 24.26
CA ILE A 30 6.53 -5.82 23.72
C ILE A 30 5.41 -6.71 23.17
N THR A 31 5.45 -7.01 21.87
CA THR A 31 4.40 -7.79 21.17
C THR A 31 4.81 -9.24 20.93
N ASN A 32 6.11 -9.54 20.96
CA ASN A 32 6.64 -10.89 20.81
C ASN A 32 8.05 -10.96 21.42
N VAL A 33 8.71 -12.12 21.33
CA VAL A 33 10.09 -12.33 21.81
C VAL A 33 11.12 -11.38 21.19
N GLY A 34 10.82 -10.75 20.06
CA GLY A 34 11.64 -9.74 19.39
C GLY A 34 11.43 -8.30 19.86
N GLY A 35 10.58 -8.05 20.87
CA GLY A 35 10.39 -6.71 21.46
C GLY A 35 9.14 -5.96 20.97
N VAL A 36 9.25 -4.63 20.89
CA VAL A 36 8.17 -3.72 20.47
C VAL A 36 8.16 -3.59 18.94
N ALA A 37 6.99 -3.91 18.36
CA ALA A 37 6.47 -3.44 17.06
C ALA A 37 6.89 -4.13 15.76
N MET A 38 5.90 -4.12 14.86
CA MET A 38 6.03 -4.32 13.43
C MET A 38 6.93 -3.22 12.82
N PRO A 39 7.68 -3.52 11.75
CA PRO A 39 8.42 -2.51 11.01
C PRO A 39 7.50 -1.40 10.50
N SER A 40 7.99 -0.16 10.55
CA SER A 40 7.35 1.00 9.95
C SER A 40 7.88 1.22 8.54
N PHE A 41 7.02 1.68 7.64
CA PHE A 41 7.44 2.08 6.30
C PHE A 41 8.07 3.47 6.29
N GLY A 42 9.15 3.67 5.54
CA GLY A 42 9.76 4.96 5.22
C GLY A 42 8.88 5.77 4.26
N GLU A 43 8.82 7.09 4.45
CA GLU A 43 8.12 7.98 3.51
C GLU A 43 9.12 8.51 2.47
N ALA A 44 8.76 8.41 1.19
CA ALA A 44 9.60 8.89 0.11
C ALA A 44 9.44 10.41 -0.07
N ALA A 45 10.55 11.13 -0.24
CA ALA A 45 10.54 12.56 -0.52
C ALA A 45 10.05 12.90 -1.95
N VAL A 46 9.95 11.91 -2.82
CA VAL A 46 9.57 12.05 -4.24
C VAL A 46 8.19 11.45 -4.50
N GLN A 47 7.46 12.01 -5.46
CA GLN A 47 6.17 11.48 -5.87
C GLN A 47 6.32 10.33 -6.89
N PRO A 48 5.37 9.38 -6.95
CA PRO A 48 5.34 8.32 -7.96
C PRO A 48 5.39 8.88 -9.39
N LYS A 49 6.27 8.32 -10.22
CA LYS A 49 6.31 8.64 -11.65
C LYS A 49 5.07 8.10 -12.35
N LYS A 50 4.52 8.85 -13.31
CA LYS A 50 3.44 8.35 -14.18
C LYS A 50 4.05 7.58 -15.35
N ILE A 51 4.23 6.27 -15.15
CA ILE A 51 4.73 5.35 -16.18
C ILE A 51 3.63 4.41 -16.65
N GLU A 52 3.82 3.83 -17.83
CA GLU A 52 2.95 2.75 -18.31
C GLU A 52 3.29 1.45 -17.57
N LEU A 53 2.29 0.88 -16.89
CA LEU A 53 2.45 -0.38 -16.18
C LEU A 53 2.37 -1.56 -17.16
N THR A 54 3.17 -2.59 -16.91
CA THR A 54 3.08 -3.85 -17.64
C THR A 54 1.73 -4.48 -17.36
N THR A 55 0.87 -4.54 -18.37
CA THR A 55 -0.46 -5.14 -18.28
C THR A 55 -0.41 -6.59 -18.73
N VAL A 56 -0.81 -7.51 -17.86
CA VAL A 56 -0.91 -8.95 -18.13
C VAL A 56 -2.39 -9.34 -18.18
N GLN A 57 -2.82 -9.90 -19.30
CA GLN A 57 -4.12 -10.56 -19.42
C GLN A 57 -3.95 -12.05 -19.15
N HIS A 58 -4.62 -12.54 -18.12
CA HIS A 58 -4.59 -13.94 -17.72
C HIS A 58 -5.59 -14.75 -18.57
N PRO A 59 -5.34 -16.06 -18.79
CA PRO A 59 -6.26 -16.93 -19.54
C PRO A 59 -7.69 -17.01 -18.96
N ASP A 60 -7.85 -16.73 -17.67
CA ASP A 60 -9.12 -16.70 -16.97
C ASP A 60 -9.86 -15.35 -17.07
N GLY A 61 -9.33 -14.41 -17.86
CA GLY A 61 -9.90 -13.08 -18.08
C GLY A 61 -9.51 -12.03 -17.05
N ARG A 62 -8.72 -12.37 -16.02
CA ARG A 62 -8.19 -11.36 -15.09
C ARG A 62 -7.17 -10.46 -15.79
N MET A 63 -7.11 -9.21 -15.34
CA MET A 63 -6.08 -8.26 -15.74
C MET A 63 -5.24 -7.90 -14.51
N SER A 64 -3.92 -7.92 -14.66
CA SER A 64 -2.99 -7.48 -13.63
C SER A 64 -2.05 -6.43 -14.20
N GLN A 65 -1.73 -5.41 -13.40
CA GLN A 65 -0.77 -4.38 -13.77
C GLN A 65 0.38 -4.40 -12.77
N TYR A 66 1.59 -4.40 -13.30
CA TYR A 66 2.83 -4.43 -12.52
C TYR A 66 3.77 -3.33 -12.98
N PRO A 67 4.61 -2.78 -12.09
CA PRO A 67 5.71 -1.93 -12.51
C PRO A 67 6.61 -2.69 -13.50
N PRO A 68 7.08 -2.03 -14.58
CA PRO A 68 8.01 -2.64 -15.52
C PRO A 68 9.32 -2.99 -14.81
N ALA A 69 9.93 -4.11 -15.21
CA ALA A 69 11.13 -4.64 -14.56
C ALA A 69 12.30 -3.64 -14.51
N SER A 70 12.37 -2.71 -15.47
CA SER A 70 13.38 -1.66 -15.51
C SER A 70 13.28 -0.63 -14.38
N GLU A 71 12.15 -0.56 -13.67
CA GLU A 71 11.94 0.37 -12.54
C GLU A 71 11.97 -0.36 -11.19
N TRP A 72 12.29 -1.65 -11.15
CA TRP A 72 12.25 -2.44 -9.91
C TRP A 72 13.34 -2.06 -8.91
N ASP A 73 14.49 -1.56 -9.35
CA ASP A 73 15.57 -1.12 -8.46
C ASP A 73 15.20 0.11 -7.61
N ASP A 74 14.26 0.94 -8.09
CA ASP A 74 13.85 2.19 -7.46
C ASP A 74 12.38 2.52 -7.77
N TRP A 75 11.47 1.77 -7.16
CA TRP A 75 10.03 1.92 -7.35
C TRP A 75 9.45 2.88 -6.32
N VAL A 76 8.65 3.86 -6.77
CA VAL A 76 7.93 4.76 -5.87
C VAL A 76 6.44 4.70 -6.18
N GLU A 77 5.63 4.40 -5.17
CA GLU A 77 4.17 4.32 -5.30
C GLU A 77 3.43 4.95 -4.11
N TRP A 78 2.12 5.17 -4.29
CA TRP A 78 1.26 5.66 -3.23
C TRP A 78 0.88 4.54 -2.26
N ASP A 79 1.00 4.80 -0.96
CA ASP A 79 0.52 3.91 0.09
C ASP A 79 -1.00 3.78 0.05
N GLY A 80 -1.49 2.65 -0.45
CA GLY A 80 -2.92 2.36 -0.54
C GLY A 80 -3.64 2.33 0.83
N ARG A 81 -2.91 2.10 1.92
CA ARG A 81 -3.49 2.09 3.28
C ARG A 81 -3.72 3.49 3.83
N LEU A 82 -3.00 4.49 3.31
CA LEU A 82 -3.09 5.88 3.75
C LEU A 82 -3.90 6.75 2.77
N TRP A 83 -4.63 6.15 1.83
CA TRP A 83 -5.55 6.89 0.98
C TRP A 83 -6.64 7.57 1.84
N PRO A 84 -6.96 8.86 1.63
CA PRO A 84 -6.60 9.73 0.49
C PRO A 84 -5.40 10.67 0.74
N LYS A 85 -4.59 10.46 1.79
CA LYS A 85 -3.48 11.36 2.16
C LYS A 85 -2.35 11.40 1.12
N LYS A 86 -2.29 10.41 0.22
CA LYS A 86 -1.25 10.28 -0.82
C LYS A 86 0.15 10.34 -0.21
N VAL A 87 0.47 9.34 0.61
CA VAL A 87 1.82 9.16 1.18
C VAL A 87 2.65 8.32 0.21
N ALA A 88 3.78 8.83 -0.25
CA ALA A 88 4.66 8.13 -1.17
C ALA A 88 5.60 7.17 -0.42
N ARG A 89 5.82 5.99 -0.98
CA ARG A 89 6.73 4.96 -0.45
C ARG A 89 7.72 4.57 -1.53
N ARG A 90 8.98 4.34 -1.14
CA ARG A 90 10.07 3.94 -2.04
C ARG A 90 10.41 2.49 -1.72
N TYR A 91 10.54 1.67 -2.76
CA TYR A 91 10.80 0.25 -2.64
C TYR A 91 11.84 -0.21 -3.65
N MET A 92 12.57 -1.25 -3.28
CA MET A 92 13.22 -2.15 -4.23
C MET A 92 12.33 -3.39 -4.41
N LEU A 93 12.03 -3.73 -5.66
CA LEU A 93 11.19 -4.87 -6.00
C LEU A 93 12.06 -6.05 -6.41
N VAL A 94 11.96 -7.15 -5.68
CA VAL A 94 12.81 -8.32 -5.90
C VAL A 94 11.95 -9.54 -6.27
N PRO A 95 12.13 -10.12 -7.48
CA PRO A 95 11.46 -11.35 -7.82
C PRO A 95 11.97 -12.48 -6.93
N THR A 96 11.05 -13.24 -6.34
CA THR A 96 11.38 -14.30 -5.39
C THR A 96 10.45 -15.49 -5.56
N ILE A 97 10.74 -16.57 -4.84
CA ILE A 97 10.02 -17.84 -4.93
C ILE A 97 9.55 -18.28 -3.55
N CYS A 98 8.29 -18.72 -3.47
CA CYS A 98 7.74 -19.26 -2.23
C CYS A 98 8.07 -20.75 -2.09
N PHE A 99 8.72 -21.13 -0.98
CA PHE A 99 9.03 -22.54 -0.68
C PHE A 99 8.11 -23.19 0.37
N ASN A 100 7.09 -22.49 0.87
CA ASN A 100 6.30 -22.97 2.03
C ASN A 100 5.53 -24.29 1.77
N CYS A 101 5.10 -24.56 0.53
CA CYS A 101 4.34 -25.75 0.15
C CYS A 101 5.00 -26.57 -0.98
N GLU A 102 6.31 -26.38 -1.20
CA GLU A 102 7.08 -26.92 -2.35
C GLU A 102 6.54 -26.61 -3.76
N SER A 103 5.47 -25.81 -3.89
CA SER A 103 4.84 -25.49 -5.18
C SER A 103 5.62 -24.45 -6.00
N ALA A 104 6.64 -23.83 -5.41
CA ALA A 104 7.55 -22.92 -6.09
C ALA A 104 6.85 -21.72 -6.78
N CYS A 105 5.78 -21.21 -6.16
CA CYS A 105 5.03 -20.07 -6.70
C CYS A 105 5.93 -18.82 -6.80
N GLY A 106 5.88 -18.15 -7.95
CA GLY A 106 6.55 -16.86 -8.13
C GLY A 106 5.90 -15.76 -7.29
N LEU A 107 6.71 -14.99 -6.60
CA LEU A 107 6.33 -13.83 -5.78
C LEU A 107 7.17 -12.61 -6.17
N LEU A 108 6.68 -11.41 -5.82
CA LEU A 108 7.44 -10.17 -5.94
C LEU A 108 7.52 -9.53 -4.54
N ALA A 109 8.72 -9.43 -3.99
CA ALA A 109 8.95 -8.84 -2.69
C ALA A 109 9.13 -7.32 -2.81
N TYR A 110 8.42 -6.57 -1.97
CA TYR A 110 8.58 -5.12 -1.81
C TYR A 110 9.46 -4.89 -0.58
N ILE A 111 10.62 -4.26 -0.79
CA ILE A 111 11.62 -3.99 0.24
C ILE A 111 11.73 -2.48 0.42
N ASP A 112 11.54 -2.00 1.65
CA ASP A 112 11.69 -0.61 2.09
C ASP A 112 12.96 -0.49 2.95
#